data_AF-A0AAU5ZT19-F1
#
_entry.id   AF-A0AAU5ZT19-F1
#
_cell.length_a   1.000
_cell.length_b   1.000
_cell.length_c   1.000
_cell.angle_alpha   90.00
_cell.angle_beta   90.00
_cell.angle_gamma   90.00
#
_symmetry.space_group_name_H-M   'P 1'
#
loop_
_entity.id
_entity.type
_entity.pdbx_description
1 polymer ?
#
loop_
_entity_poly.entity_id
_entity_poly.type
_entity_poly.pdbx_seq_one_letter_code
_entity_poly.pdbx_strand_id
1 'polypeptide(L)' 'MATKELRDVDPYAAVESLRAALTEAGIVFPSLRVDPASPELKLVELGRVRADVADRLADALRRGGRE' A
#
# COMPACT_ATOMS: atom_id res chain seq x y z
N MET A 1 -14.96 -15.83 -12.67
CA MET A 1 -13.88 -15.39 -11.76
C MET A 1 -12.68 -15.06 -12.62
N ALA A 2 -12.61 -13.85 -13.16
CA ALA A 2 -11.51 -13.44 -14.01
C ALA A 2 -10.33 -13.06 -13.10
N THR A 3 -9.36 -13.95 -12.97
CA THR A 3 -7.98 -13.57 -12.60
C THR A 3 -7.45 -12.74 -13.75
N LYS A 4 -7.95 -11.51 -13.86
CA LYS A 4 -7.40 -10.46 -14.71
C LYS A 4 -5.92 -10.46 -14.38
N GLU A 5 -5.11 -10.79 -15.38
CA GLU A 5 -3.66 -10.91 -15.28
C GLU A 5 -3.16 -10.03 -14.16
N LEU A 6 -2.60 -10.67 -13.11
CA LEU A 6 -1.81 -9.97 -12.12
C LEU A 6 -0.82 -9.18 -12.97
N ARG A 7 -1.10 -7.89 -13.16
CA ARG A 7 -0.24 -6.99 -13.93
C ARG A 7 1.15 -7.29 -13.41
N ASP A 8 2.11 -7.45 -14.30
CA ASP A 8 3.49 -7.76 -13.93
C ASP A 8 4.10 -6.53 -13.24
N VAL A 9 3.58 -6.22 -12.06
CA VAL A 9 3.98 -5.14 -11.19
C VAL A 9 4.99 -5.78 -10.28
N ASP A 10 6.21 -5.25 -10.33
CA ASP A 10 7.23 -5.61 -9.38
C ASP A 10 6.76 -5.19 -7.97
N PRO A 11 6.67 -6.13 -7.00
CA PRO A 11 6.11 -5.83 -5.69
C PRO A 11 6.97 -4.84 -4.90
N TYR A 12 8.29 -4.80 -5.14
CA TYR A 12 9.17 -3.82 -4.49
C TYR A 12 8.94 -2.42 -5.05
N ALA A 13 8.81 -2.27 -6.37
CA ALA A 13 8.45 -1.01 -7.01
C ALA A 13 7.07 -0.51 -6.55
N ALA A 14 6.11 -1.42 -6.34
CA ALA A 14 4.82 -1.09 -5.77
C ALA A 14 4.94 -0.56 -4.32
N VAL A 15 5.75 -1.22 -3.48
CA VAL A 15 6.04 -0.77 -2.10
C VAL A 15 6.64 0.63 -2.08
N GLU A 16 7.62 0.91 -2.93
CA GLU A 16 8.28 2.21 -2.98
C GLU A 16 7.36 3.30 -3.52
N SER A 17 6.54 2.99 -4.52
CA SER A 17 5.52 3.92 -5.02
C SER A 17 4.49 4.27 -3.94
N LEU A 18 4.03 3.26 -3.20
CA LEU A 18 3.10 3.46 -2.09
C LEU A 18 3.75 4.24 -0.94
N ARG A 19 5.03 3.95 -0.62
CA ARG A 19 5.81 4.68 0.39
C ARG A 19 5.90 6.17 0.05
N ALA A 20 6.17 6.50 -1.20
CA ALA A 20 6.24 7.88 -1.67
C ALA A 20 4.88 8.60 -1.49
N ALA A 21 3.79 8.02 -1.99
CA ALA A 21 2.45 8.60 -1.88
C ALA A 21 2.00 8.80 -0.41
N LEU A 22 2.29 7.84 0.47
CA LEU A 22 1.99 7.97 1.89
C LEU A 22 2.82 9.10 2.52
N THR A 23 4.09 9.23 2.15
CA THR A 23 4.97 10.28 2.64
C THR A 23 4.46 11.67 2.22
N GLU A 24 3.99 11.82 0.99
CA GLU A 24 3.33 13.05 0.51
C GLU A 24 2.07 13.39 1.33
N ALA A 25 1.33 12.37 1.78
CA ALA A 25 0.20 12.52 2.69
C ALA A 25 0.61 12.72 4.17
N GLY A 26 1.90 12.79 4.49
CA GLY A 26 2.42 12.93 5.86
C GLY A 26 2.27 11.66 6.71
N ILE A 27 2.14 10.50 6.07
CA ILE A 27 1.96 9.18 6.70
C ILE A 27 3.23 8.35 6.50
N VAL A 28 3.75 7.78 7.58
CA VAL A 28 4.89 6.86 7.53
C VAL A 28 4.45 5.48 8.01
N PHE A 29 4.69 4.46 7.19
CA PHE A 29 4.53 3.05 7.57
C PHE A 29 5.88 2.33 7.61
N PRO A 30 6.51 2.23 8.80
CA PRO A 30 7.76 1.49 8.97
C PRO A 30 7.62 -0.01 8.68
N SER A 31 6.40 -0.55 8.85
CA SER A 31 6.09 -1.96 8.61
C SER A 31 5.79 -2.30 7.15
N LEU A 32 5.69 -1.29 6.26
CA LEU A 32 5.34 -1.49 4.86
C LEU A 32 6.43 -2.27 4.13
N ARG A 33 6.07 -3.46 3.64
CA ARG A 33 6.97 -4.37 2.94
C ARG A 33 6.20 -5.29 1.98
N VAL A 34 6.93 -5.96 1.10
CA VAL A 34 6.40 -7.09 0.34
C VAL A 34 6.10 -8.25 1.31
N ASP A 35 4.97 -8.91 1.13
CA ASP A 35 4.62 -10.10 1.91
C ASP A 35 5.63 -11.23 1.64
N PRO A 36 6.34 -11.72 2.67
CA PRO A 36 7.25 -12.84 2.49
C PRO A 36 6.52 -14.20 2.53
N ALA A 37 5.28 -14.26 3.00
CA ALA A 37 4.58 -15.52 3.22
C ALA A 37 4.08 -16.16 1.91
N SER A 38 3.67 -15.34 0.94
CA SER A 38 3.13 -15.80 -0.35
C SER A 38 3.74 -15.01 -1.53
N PRO A 39 5.04 -15.22 -1.86
CA PRO A 39 5.74 -14.45 -2.90
C PRO A 39 5.08 -14.51 -4.28
N GLU A 40 4.46 -15.65 -4.61
CA GLU A 40 3.74 -15.89 -5.87
C GLU A 40 2.51 -15.00 -6.04
N LEU A 41 1.93 -14.52 -4.93
CA LEU A 41 0.78 -13.63 -4.93
C LEU A 41 1.17 -12.15 -5.04
N LYS A 42 2.46 -11.82 -4.92
CA LYS A 42 3.00 -10.45 -5.01
C LYS A 42 2.26 -9.47 -4.07
N LEU A 43 1.94 -9.89 -2.86
CA LEU A 43 1.19 -9.07 -1.91
C LEU A 43 2.08 -8.02 -1.23
N VAL A 44 1.45 -6.93 -0.80
CA VAL A 44 2.09 -5.88 0.02
C VAL A 44 1.47 -5.91 1.42
N GLU A 45 2.31 -6.12 2.44
CA GLU A 45 1.89 -6.06 3.83
C GLU A 45 1.98 -4.61 4.35
N LEU A 46 0.85 -4.05 4.78
CA LEU A 46 0.78 -2.71 5.36
C LEU A 46 1.20 -2.69 6.85
N GLY A 47 1.09 -3.84 7.52
CA GLY A 47 1.41 -4.02 8.94
C GLY A 47 0.37 -3.43 9.90
N ARG A 48 0.77 -3.22 11.16
CA ARG A 48 -0.08 -2.59 12.18
C ARG A 48 0.20 -1.10 12.26
N VAL A 49 -0.87 -0.32 12.36
CA VAL A 49 -0.82 1.14 12.37
C VAL A 49 -1.54 1.66 13.60
N ARG A 50 -1.14 2.85 14.08
CA ARG A 50 -1.89 3.52 15.15
C ARG A 50 -3.24 4.02 14.61
N ALA A 51 -4.24 4.11 15.49
CA ALA A 51 -5.60 4.51 15.10
C ALA A 51 -5.66 5.90 14.44
N ASP A 52 -4.86 6.86 14.91
CA ASP A 52 -4.75 8.21 14.34
C ASP A 52 -4.16 8.21 12.93
N VAL A 53 -3.21 7.30 12.66
CA VAL A 53 -2.63 7.14 11.33
C VAL A 53 -3.62 6.44 10.39
N ALA A 54 -4.39 5.47 10.89
CA ALA A 54 -5.46 4.83 10.11
C ALA A 54 -6.52 5.84 9.66
N ASP A 55 -6.91 6.77 10.53
CA ASP A 55 -7.88 7.82 10.19
C ASP A 55 -7.33 8.78 9.12
N ARG A 56 -6.07 9.22 9.26
CA ARG A 56 -5.39 10.03 8.23
C ARG A 56 -5.26 9.30 6.90
N LEU A 57 -4.98 8.00 6.91
CA LEU A 57 -4.93 7.18 5.70
C LEU A 57 -6.30 7.16 5.01
N ALA A 58 -7.37 6.96 5.77
CA ALA A 58 -8.72 6.98 5.23
C ALA A 58 -9.06 8.33 4.59
N ASP A 59 -8.64 9.44 5.19
CA ASP A 59 -8.77 10.78 4.61
C ASP A 59 -7.97 10.95 3.32
N ALA A 60 -6.71 10.50 3.27
CA ALA A 60 -5.87 10.58 2.08
C ALA A 60 -6.50 9.81 0.91
N LEU A 61 -6.99 8.59 1.16
CA LEU A 61 -7.67 7.77 0.16
C LEU A 61 -8.97 8.41 -0.34
N ARG A 62 -9.78 9.00 0.55
CA ARG A 62 -11.00 9.75 0.16
C ARG A 62 -10.71 10.96 -0.71
N ARG A 63 -9.56 11.62 -0.53
CA ARG A 63 -9.16 12.77 -1.34
C ARG A 63 -8.74 12.33 -2.74
N GLY A 64 -7.87 11.33 -2.85
CA GLY A 64 -7.41 10.82 -4.15
C GLY A 64 -8.48 10.08 -4.96
N GLY A 65 -9.52 9.52 -4.33
CA GLY A 65 -10.62 8.84 -5.03
C GLY A 65 -11.69 9.77 -5.63
N ARG A 66 -11.54 11.10 -5.50
CA ARG A 66 -12.47 12.10 -6.05
C ARG A 66 -11.93 12.81 -7.30
N GLU A 67 -10.76 12.40 -7.78
CA GLU A 67 -10.14 12.81 -9.05
C GLU A 67 -10.34 11.72 -10.12
#